data_AF-A0A7V7E9D2-F1
#
_entry.id   AF-A0A7V7E9D2-F1
#
_cell.length_a   1.000
_cell.length_b   1.000
_cell.length_c   1.000
_cell.angle_alpha   90.00
_cell.angle_beta   90.00
_cell.angle_gamma   90.00
#
_symmetry.space_group_name_H-M   'P 1'
#
loop_
_entity.id
_entity.type
_entity.pdbx_description
1 polymer ?
#
loop_
_entity_poly.entity_id
_entity_poly.type
_entity_poly.pdbx_seq_one_letter_code
_entity_poly.pdbx_strand_id
1 'polypeptide(L)' 'YDCPVLPARILRLNGARFRVCVEPPIYFRKTGDRQGDLLAAMTQVNLMLEGWIRQYPEQWLWLHRRWPE' A
#
# COMPACT_ATOMS: atom_id res chain seq x y z
N TYR A 1 -0.07 -14.98 12.11
CA TYR A 1 0.83 -14.17 12.95
C TYR A 1 0.10 -12.92 13.40
N ASP A 2 0.44 -12.38 14.57
CA ASP A 2 -0.12 -11.15 15.12
C ASP A 2 0.97 -10.07 15.12
N CYS A 3 1.22 -9.53 13.93
CA CYS A 3 2.31 -8.59 13.69
C CYS A 3 1.76 -7.35 13.01
N PRO A 4 2.17 -6.13 13.41
CA PRO A 4 1.85 -4.94 12.64
C PRO A 4 2.45 -5.00 11.25
N VAL A 5 1.75 -4.42 10.28
CA VAL A 5 2.29 -4.21 8.93
C VAL A 5 2.82 -2.79 8.85
N LEU A 6 4.07 -2.61 8.46
CA LEU A 6 4.68 -1.31 8.19
C LEU A 6 4.62 -1.04 6.69
N PRO A 7 3.76 -0.13 6.22
CA PRO A 7 3.75 0.26 4.83
C PRO A 7 5.02 1.05 4.51
N ALA A 8 5.62 0.74 3.36
CA ALA A 8 6.77 1.48 2.88
C ALA A 8 6.64 1.75 1.38
N ARG A 9 7.13 2.91 0.96
CA ARG A 9 7.30 3.27 -0.45
C ARG A 9 8.65 3.92 -0.68
N ILE A 10 9.11 3.88 -1.93
CA ILE A 10 10.33 4.55 -2.36
C ILE A 10 9.94 5.62 -3.37
N LEU A 11 10.37 6.85 -3.14
CA LEU A 11 10.20 7.96 -4.06
C LEU A 11 11.54 8.28 -4.72
N ARG A 12 11.58 8.29 -6.05
CA ARG A 12 12.71 8.81 -6.81
C ARG A 12 12.71 10.33 -6.71
N LEU A 13 13.87 10.88 -6.36
CA LEU A 13 14.14 12.31 -6.38
C LEU A 13 14.88 12.63 -7.70
N ASN A 14 15.72 13.66 -7.69
CA ASN A 14 16.55 13.99 -8.86
C ASN A 14 17.75 13.06 -8.98
N GLY A 15 17.97 12.54 -10.19
CA GLY A 15 19.10 11.64 -10.51
C GLY A 15 18.97 10.27 -9.84
N ALA A 16 20.10 9.73 -9.36
CA ALA A 16 20.16 8.46 -8.64
C ALA A 16 19.95 8.65 -7.12
N ARG A 17 18.98 9.48 -6.71
CA ARG A 17 18.63 9.70 -5.30
C ARG A 17 17.21 9.23 -5.03
N PHE A 18 17.03 8.55 -3.90
CA PHE A 18 15.76 7.96 -3.51
C PHE A 18 15.46 8.28 -2.05
N ARG A 19 14.18 8.50 -1.73
CA ARG A 19 13.69 8.64 -0.37
C ARG A 19 12.87 7.41 -0.03
N VAL A 20 13.24 6.72 1.04
CA VAL A 20 12.42 5.67 1.65
C VAL A 20 11.45 6.33 2.62
N CYS A 21 10.16 6.12 2.41
CA CYS A 21 9.11 6.56 3.32
C CYS A 21 8.52 5.32 3.98
N VAL A 22 8.58 5.25 5.30
CA VAL A 22 7.93 4.21 6.11
C VAL A 22 6.81 4.89 6.88
N GLU A 23 5.58 4.39 6.72
CA GLU A 23 4.40 4.91 7.41
C GLU A 23 4.24 4.26 8.79
N PRO A 24 3.38 4.83 9.66
CA PRO A 24 3.02 4.20 10.92
C PRO A 24 2.49 2.76 10.74
N PRO A 25 2.70 1.88 11.75
CA PRO A 25 2.23 0.51 11.70
C PRO A 25 0.70 0.43 11.57
N ILE A 26 0.24 -0.43 10.67
CA ILE A 26 -1.16 -0.82 10.52
C ILE A 26 -1.42 -2.07 11.35
N TYR A 27 -2.42 -1.98 12.21
CA TYR A 27 -2.97 -3.10 12.95
C TYR A 27 -4.33 -3.47 12.35
N PHE A 28 -4.41 -4.66 11.76
CA PHE A 28 -5.67 -5.15 11.21
C PHE A 28 -6.58 -5.65 12.33
N ARG A 29 -7.87 -5.32 12.21
CA ARG A 29 -8.89 -5.80 13.14
C ARG A 29 -9.07 -7.31 12.98
N LYS A 30 -9.36 -7.96 14.12
CA LYS A 30 -9.71 -9.38 14.20
C LYS A 30 -11.05 -9.47 14.91
N THR A 31 -12.12 -9.51 14.14
CA THR A 31 -13.49 -9.53 14.66
C THR A 31 -14.04 -10.95 14.82
N GLY A 32 -13.38 -11.93 14.21
CA GLY A 32 -13.84 -13.33 14.14
C GLY A 32 -14.57 -13.64 12.83
N ASP A 33 -15.07 -12.62 12.12
CA ASP A 33 -15.45 -12.75 10.72
C ASP A 33 -14.20 -12.63 9.83
N ARG A 34 -13.64 -13.79 9.48
CA ARG A 34 -12.43 -13.86 8.66
C ARG A 34 -12.61 -13.18 7.30
N GLN A 35 -13.78 -13.25 6.68
CA GLN A 35 -14.00 -12.66 5.36
C GLN A 35 -14.13 -11.14 5.47
N GLY A 36 -14.91 -10.65 6.44
CA GLY A 36 -15.01 -9.23 6.73
C GLY A 36 -13.67 -8.60 7.09
N ASP A 37 -12.88 -9.26 7.94
CA ASP A 37 -11.55 -8.81 8.34
C ASP A 37 -10.58 -8.73 7.14
N LEU A 38 -10.59 -9.73 6.25
CA LEU A 38 -9.81 -9.74 5.02
C LEU A 38 -10.19 -8.60 4.08
N LEU A 39 -11.50 -8.42 3.85
CA LEU A 39 -12.01 -7.38 2.97
C LEU A 39 -11.63 -5.99 3.49
N ALA A 40 -11.83 -5.75 4.79
CA ALA A 40 -11.49 -4.48 5.43
C ALA A 40 -9.99 -4.19 5.34
N ALA A 41 -9.15 -5.18 5.64
CA ALA A 41 -7.70 -5.06 5.56
C ALA A 41 -7.23 -4.71 4.13
N MET A 42 -7.71 -5.45 3.13
CA MET A 42 -7.32 -5.21 1.74
C MET A 42 -7.87 -3.88 1.19
N THR A 43 -9.06 -3.46 1.61
CA THR A 43 -9.62 -2.16 1.25
C THR A 43 -8.74 -1.04 1.79
N GLN A 44 -8.33 -1.11 3.06
CA GLN A 44 -7.41 -0.13 3.66
C GLN A 44 -6.08 -0.05 2.91
N VAL A 45 -5.49 -1.19 2.55
CA VAL A 45 -4.23 -1.23 1.78
C VAL A 45 -4.40 -0.59 0.41
N ASN A 46 -5.48 -0.92 -0.32
CA ASN A 46 -5.73 -0.36 -1.64
C ASN A 46 -5.96 1.16 -1.60
N LEU A 47 -6.69 1.68 -0.61
CA LEU A 47 -6.90 3.13 -0.45
C LEU A 47 -5.57 3.87 -0.20
N MET A 48 -4.67 3.26 0.59
CA MET A 48 -3.33 3.82 0.83
C MET A 48 -2.50 3.83 -0.46
N LEU A 49 -2.50 2.72 -1.22
CA LEU A 49 -1.82 2.64 -2.51
C LEU A 49 -2.37 3.66 -3.51
N GLU A 50 -3.70 3.80 -3.62
CA GLU A 50 -4.37 4.80 -4.44
C GLU A 50 -3.93 6.22 -4.07
N GLY A 51 -3.87 6.53 -2.78
CA GLY A 51 -3.37 7.81 -2.28
C GLY A 51 -1.92 8.07 -2.69
N TRP A 52 -1.04 7.07 -2.58
CA TRP A 52 0.36 7.21 -3.00
C TRP A 52 0.52 7.36 -4.51
N ILE A 53 -0.23 6.57 -5.30
CA ILE A 53 -0.20 6.63 -6.76
C ILE A 53 -0.72 7.98 -7.25
N ARG A 54 -1.79 8.52 -6.66
CA ARG A 54 -2.32 9.84 -7.04
C ARG A 54 -1.37 10.98 -6.73
N GLN A 55 -0.52 10.85 -5.71
CA GLN A 55 0.49 11.89 -5.38
C GLN A 55 1.60 11.97 -6.44
N TYR A 56 2.07 10.82 -6.94
CA TYR A 56 3.17 10.72 -7.90
C TYR A 56 2.90 9.62 -8.94
N PRO A 57 1.91 9.79 -9.84
CA PRO A 57 1.48 8.73 -10.75
C PRO A 57 2.57 8.28 -11.72
N GLU A 58 3.48 9.19 -12.08
CA GLU A 58 4.64 8.93 -12.94
C GLU A 58 5.69 8.03 -12.29
N GLN A 59 5.67 7.89 -10.96
CA GLN A 59 6.61 7.05 -10.22
C GLN A 59 6.09 5.63 -9.98
N TRP A 60 4.82 5.36 -10.27
CA TRP A 60 4.29 4.01 -10.16
C TRP A 60 4.73 3.14 -11.33
N LEU A 61 5.17 1.92 -11.02
CA LEU A 61 5.67 0.99 -12.01
C LEU A 61 4.52 0.20 -12.64
N TRP A 62 3.97 0.71 -13.75
CA TRP A 62 2.84 0.15 -14.50
C TRP A 62 3.18 -1.09 -15.35
N LEU A 63 3.90 -2.06 -14.80
CA LEU A 63 4.31 -3.26 -15.55
C LEU A 63 3.18 -4.27 -15.77
N HIS A 64 2.21 -4.32 -14.86
CA HIS A 64 1.17 -5.33 -14.87
C HIS A 64 -0.16 -4.77 -15.37
N ARG A 65 -0.84 -5.52 -16.24
CA ARG A 65 -2.28 -5.35 -16.49
C ARG A 65 -3.05 -5.83 -15.27
N ARG A 66 -3.18 -4.94 -14.28
CA ARG A 66 -3.72 -5.26 -12.95
C ARG A 66 -5.21 -5.58 -12.98
N TRP A 67 -5.95 -5.00 -13.92
CA TRP A 67 -7.38 -5.25 -14.12
C TRP A 67 -7.59 -5.97 -15.46
N PRO A 68 -8.19 -7.17 -15.46
CA PRO A 68 -8.64 -7.81 -16.69
C PRO A 68 -9.85 -7.06 -17.26
N GLU A 69 -9.97 -7.06 -18.59
CA GLU A 69 -11.20 -6.69 -19.30
C GLU A 69 -12.31 -7.73 -19.07
#